data_AF-A0A851MLW1-F1
#
_entry.id   AF-A0A851MLW1-F1
#
_cell.length_a   1.000
_cell.length_b   1.000
_cell.length_c   1.000
_cell.angle_alpha   90.00
_cell.angle_beta   90.00
_cell.angle_gamma   90.00
#
_symmetry.space_group_name_H-M   'P 1'
#
loop_
_entity.id
_entity.type
_entity.pdbx_description
1 polymer ?
#
loop_
_entity_poly.entity_id
_entity_poly.type
_entity_poly.pdbx_seq_one_letter_code
_entity_poly.pdbx_strand_id
1 'polypeptide(L)'
;FHWQATIMGPNDSPYQGGVFFLTIHFPTDYPFKPPKVAFTTRIYHPNINSNGSICLDILRSQWSPALTISKVLLSICSLLCDPNPDDPLVPEIARIYKTDREKYNRIAREWTQKYAM
;
A
#
# COMPACT_ATOMS: atom_id res chain seq x y z
N PHE A 1 4.77 -21.35 0.09
CA PHE A 1 5.38 -20.11 0.60
C PHE A 1 4.38 -18.96 0.55
N HIS A 2 3.39 -18.97 1.46
CA HIS A 2 2.37 -17.93 1.56
C HIS A 2 2.40 -17.36 2.97
N TRP A 3 2.59 -16.06 3.09
CA TRP A 3 2.57 -15.35 4.36
C TRP A 3 1.41 -14.37 4.39
N GLN A 4 0.99 -14.04 5.60
CA GLN A 4 0.13 -12.89 5.87
C GLN A 4 0.94 -11.84 6.61
N ALA A 5 0.67 -10.58 6.32
CA ALA A 5 1.23 -9.45 7.03
C ALA A 5 0.12 -8.51 7.48
N THR A 6 0.40 -7.78 8.54
CA THR A 6 -0.50 -6.76 9.09
C THR A 6 0.27 -5.45 9.18
N ILE A 7 -0.32 -4.39 8.65
CA ILE A 7 0.18 -3.02 8.77
C ILE A 7 -0.82 -2.23 9.60
N MET A 8 -0.30 -1.59 10.65
CA MET A 8 -1.05 -0.58 11.39
C MET A 8 -1.01 0.72 10.59
N GLY A 9 -2.15 1.36 10.43
CA GLY A 9 -2.25 2.67 9.80
C GLY A 9 -1.33 3.67 10.50
N PRO A 10 -0.42 4.34 9.76
CA PRO A 10 0.53 5.27 10.36
C PRO A 10 -0.16 6.42 11.11
N ASN A 11 0.45 6.87 12.19
CA ASN A 11 0.02 8.09 12.88
C ASN A 11 0.12 9.30 11.95
N ASP A 12 -0.73 10.29 12.17
CA ASP A 12 -0.82 11.53 11.38
C ASP A 12 -1.15 11.32 9.89
N SER A 13 -1.57 10.10 9.52
CA SER A 13 -2.10 9.75 8.21
C SER A 13 -3.63 9.60 8.27
N PRO A 14 -4.36 9.70 7.15
CA PRO A 14 -5.79 9.40 7.14
C PRO A 14 -6.11 7.92 7.42
N TYR A 15 -5.09 7.07 7.54
CA TYR A 15 -5.21 5.64 7.84
C TYR A 15 -5.04 5.32 9.32
N GLN A 16 -4.71 6.31 10.16
CA GLN A 16 -4.48 6.12 11.59
C GLN A 16 -5.61 5.34 12.27
N GLY A 17 -5.24 4.36 13.10
CA GLY A 17 -6.17 3.48 13.81
C GLY A 17 -6.65 2.27 13.01
N GLY A 18 -6.46 2.26 11.68
CA GLY A 18 -6.80 1.11 10.84
C GLY A 18 -5.79 -0.05 10.96
N VAL A 19 -6.29 -1.26 10.75
CA VAL A 19 -5.54 -2.52 10.66
C VAL A 19 -5.71 -3.07 9.24
N PHE A 20 -4.61 -3.09 8.48
CA PHE A 20 -4.62 -3.53 7.09
C PHE A 20 -3.93 -4.89 6.96
N PHE A 21 -4.66 -5.85 6.40
CA PHE A 21 -4.13 -7.18 6.11
C PHE A 21 -3.60 -7.25 4.69
N LEU A 22 -2.48 -7.94 4.52
CA LEU A 22 -1.82 -8.17 3.25
C LEU A 22 -1.49 -9.66 3.10
N THR A 23 -1.46 -10.11 1.86
CA THR A 23 -0.92 -11.41 1.47
C THR A 23 0.44 -11.22 0.82
N ILE A 24 1.36 -12.15 1.10
CA ILE A 24 2.70 -12.18 0.54
C ILE A 24 2.92 -13.58 -0.04
N HIS A 25 3.14 -13.66 -1.35
CA HIS A 25 3.45 -14.90 -2.04
C HIS A 25 4.87 -14.84 -2.61
N PHE A 26 5.72 -15.74 -2.15
CA PHE A 26 7.11 -15.80 -2.61
C PHE A 26 7.19 -16.65 -3.88
N PRO A 27 7.87 -16.17 -4.93
CA PRO A 27 8.15 -16.98 -6.09
C PRO A 27 9.20 -18.06 -5.75
N THR A 28 9.29 -19.10 -6.59
CA THR A 28 10.23 -20.22 -6.39
C THR A 28 11.70 -19.82 -6.47
N ASP A 29 11.99 -18.69 -7.13
CA ASP A 29 13.32 -18.11 -7.30
C ASP A 29 13.57 -16.89 -6.39
N TYR A 30 12.81 -16.75 -5.31
CA TYR A 30 13.12 -15.78 -4.25
C TYR A 30 14.51 -16.07 -3.64
N PRO A 31 15.39 -15.07 -3.42
CA PRO A 31 15.15 -13.62 -3.50
C PRO A 31 15.53 -12.97 -4.84
N PHE A 32 15.77 -13.72 -5.92
CA PHE A 32 16.10 -13.14 -7.22
C PHE A 32 14.91 -12.50 -7.93
N LYS A 33 13.68 -12.93 -7.61
CA LYS A 33 12.44 -12.22 -7.98
C LYS A 33 11.71 -11.67 -6.75
N PRO A 34 11.00 -10.53 -6.90
CA PRO A 34 10.24 -9.95 -5.80
C PRO A 34 9.07 -10.85 -5.37
N PRO A 35 8.69 -10.80 -4.08
CA PRO A 35 7.45 -11.41 -3.62
C PRO A 35 6.25 -10.64 -4.18
N LYS A 36 5.15 -11.35 -4.45
CA LYS A 36 3.88 -10.71 -4.76
C LYS A 36 3.21 -10.29 -3.47
N VAL A 37 3.06 -8.98 -3.28
CA VAL A 37 2.38 -8.40 -2.11
C VAL A 37 1.08 -7.74 -2.55
N ALA A 38 -0.02 -8.06 -1.88
CA ALA A 38 -1.32 -7.46 -2.15
C ALA A 38 -2.10 -7.21 -0.86
N PHE A 39 -2.80 -6.08 -0.79
CA PHE A 39 -3.75 -5.80 0.27
C PHE A 39 -4.97 -6.72 0.15
N THR A 40 -5.41 -7.28 1.27
CA THR A 40 -6.71 -7.95 1.37
C THR A 40 -7.76 -7.05 2.01
N THR A 41 -7.33 -6.11 2.85
CA THR A 41 -8.18 -5.03 3.37
C THR A 41 -8.38 -3.96 2.31
N ARG A 42 -9.62 -3.54 2.09
CA ARG A 42 -9.94 -2.44 1.16
C ARG A 42 -9.36 -1.13 1.70
N ILE A 43 -8.75 -0.34 0.82
CA ILE A 43 -8.11 0.93 1.16
C ILE A 43 -8.35 1.95 0.04
N TYR A 44 -8.53 3.22 0.40
CA TYR A 44 -8.66 4.32 -0.54
C TYR A 44 -7.30 5.00 -0.73
N HIS A 45 -6.53 4.56 -1.73
CA HIS A 45 -5.15 5.02 -1.92
C HIS A 45 -4.81 5.11 -3.43
N PRO A 46 -4.06 6.11 -3.91
CA PRO A 46 -3.81 6.28 -5.34
C PRO A 46 -2.91 5.19 -5.94
N ASN A 47 -1.98 4.63 -5.16
CA ASN A 47 -1.08 3.55 -5.59
C ASN A 47 -1.57 2.14 -5.23
N ILE A 48 -2.79 1.97 -4.70
CA ILE A 48 -3.37 0.66 -4.35
C ILE A 48 -4.75 0.56 -5.00
N ASN A 49 -4.96 -0.45 -5.85
CA ASN A 49 -6.25 -0.61 -6.53
C ASN A 49 -7.25 -1.46 -5.71
N SER A 50 -8.48 -1.59 -6.21
CA SER A 50 -9.55 -2.36 -5.55
C SER A 50 -9.26 -3.86 -5.38
N ASN A 51 -8.33 -4.40 -6.17
CA ASN A 51 -7.88 -5.79 -6.09
C ASN A 51 -6.70 -5.95 -5.11
N GLY A 52 -6.30 -4.86 -4.44
CA GLY A 52 -5.19 -4.83 -3.49
C GLY A 52 -3.80 -4.82 -4.11
N SER A 53 -3.69 -4.69 -5.44
CA SER A 53 -2.38 -4.56 -6.10
C SER A 53 -1.73 -3.24 -5.71
N ILE A 54 -0.42 -3.27 -5.50
CA ILE A 54 0.37 -2.11 -5.07
C ILE A 54 1.26 -1.67 -6.25
N CYS A 55 1.30 -0.37 -6.54
CA CYS A 55 2.38 0.20 -7.35
C CYS A 55 3.48 0.71 -6.44
N LEU A 56 4.54 -0.08 -6.35
CA LEU A 56 5.75 0.24 -5.64
C LEU A 56 6.92 -0.32 -6.45
N ASP A 57 7.88 0.55 -6.77
CA ASP A 57 9.02 0.27 -7.64
C ASP A 57 9.89 -0.89 -7.15
N ILE A 58 10.10 -0.99 -5.83
CA ILE A 58 10.86 -2.09 -5.23
C ILE A 58 10.18 -3.45 -5.37
N LEU A 59 8.88 -3.50 -5.67
CA LEU A 59 8.16 -4.75 -5.99
C LEU A 59 8.17 -5.07 -7.50
N ARG A 60 8.87 -4.26 -8.30
CA ARG A 60 8.93 -4.35 -9.76
C ARG A 60 10.37 -4.22 -10.25
N SER A 61 10.72 -3.09 -10.85
CA SER A 61 11.99 -2.84 -11.53
C SER A 61 13.16 -2.58 -10.58
N GLN A 62 12.89 -2.09 -9.37
CA GLN A 62 13.91 -1.76 -8.37
C GLN A 62 14.06 -2.86 -7.30
N TRP A 63 13.55 -4.06 -7.54
CA TRP A 63 13.77 -5.18 -6.64
C TRP A 63 15.25 -5.56 -6.62
N SER A 64 15.78 -5.74 -5.41
CA SER A 64 17.13 -6.25 -5.17
C SER A 64 17.05 -7.44 -4.21
N PRO A 65 17.83 -8.53 -4.43
CA PRO A 65 17.91 -9.65 -3.50
C PRO A 65 18.35 -9.27 -2.06
N ALA A 66 18.89 -8.06 -1.87
CA ALA A 66 19.24 -7.49 -0.56
C ALA A 66 18.04 -6.86 0.19
N LEU A 67 16.86 -6.79 -0.44
CA LEU A 67 15.63 -6.35 0.19
C LEU A 67 14.98 -7.48 0.99
N THR A 68 14.55 -7.15 2.20
CA THR A 68 13.84 -8.06 3.10
C THR A 68 12.36 -7.69 3.16
N ILE A 69 11.51 -8.62 3.61
CA ILE A 69 10.09 -8.33 3.82
C ILE A 69 9.88 -7.17 4.80
N SER A 70 10.71 -7.04 5.84
CA SER A 70 10.64 -5.89 6.75
C SER A 70 10.87 -4.57 6.02
N LYS A 71 11.86 -4.48 5.11
CA LYS A 71 12.08 -3.29 4.28
C LYS A 71 10.91 -3.02 3.35
N VAL A 72 10.33 -4.06 2.74
CA VAL A 72 9.14 -3.93 1.88
C VAL A 72 7.96 -3.37 2.66
N LEU A 73 7.65 -3.91 3.84
CA LEU A 73 6.54 -3.43 4.67
C LEU A 73 6.78 -1.99 5.15
N LEU A 74 8.01 -1.63 5.50
CA LEU A 74 8.38 -0.25 5.82
C LEU A 74 8.16 0.70 4.64
N SER A 75 8.53 0.31 3.42
CA SER A 75 8.27 1.10 2.22
C SER A 75 6.77 1.24 1.94
N ILE A 76 5.95 0.21 2.21
CA ILE A 76 4.49 0.31 2.12
C ILE A 76 3.95 1.29 3.18
N CYS A 77 4.42 1.24 4.42
CA CYS A 77 4.04 2.22 5.44
C CYS A 77 4.41 3.65 5.02
N SER A 78 5.61 3.85 4.47
CA SER A 78 6.03 5.15 3.93
C SER A 78 5.11 5.62 2.80
N LEU A 79 4.68 4.70 1.92
CA LEU A 79 3.77 5.01 0.82
C LEU A 79 2.38 5.43 1.34
N LEU A 80 1.92 4.85 2.46
CA LEU A 80 0.66 5.26 3.10
C LEU A 80 0.75 6.68 3.68
N CYS A 81 1.91 7.09 4.21
CA CYS A 81 2.12 8.47 4.65
C CYS A 81 2.20 9.42 3.46
N ASP A 82 3.01 9.06 2.46
CA ASP A 82 3.34 9.90 1.31
C ASP A 82 3.01 9.16 -0.01
N PRO A 83 1.74 9.19 -0.45
CA PRO A 83 1.35 8.58 -1.72
C PRO A 83 2.10 9.22 -2.91
N ASN A 84 2.37 8.43 -3.95
CA ASN A 84 2.99 8.90 -5.19
C ASN A 84 1.92 9.17 -6.27
N PRO A 85 1.48 10.42 -6.48
CA PRO A 85 0.44 10.74 -7.46
C PRO A 85 0.94 10.82 -8.91
N ASP A 86 2.25 10.64 -9.16
CA ASP A 86 2.84 10.66 -10.51
C ASP A 86 2.87 9.27 -11.15
N ASP A 87 2.81 8.20 -10.33
CA ASP A 87 2.65 6.81 -10.78
C ASP A 87 1.46 6.10 -10.08
N PRO A 88 0.21 6.56 -10.30
CA PRO A 88 -0.95 6.01 -9.61
C PRO A 88 -1.50 4.76 -10.31
N LEU A 89 -2.03 3.81 -9.52
CA LEU A 89 -2.91 2.75 -10.05
C LEU A 89 -4.35 3.22 -10.21
N VAL A 90 -4.76 4.23 -9.44
CA VAL A 90 -6.11 4.79 -9.47
C VAL A 90 -6.02 6.29 -9.78
N PRO A 91 -6.03 6.68 -11.06
CA PRO A 91 -5.82 8.07 -11.49
C PRO A 91 -6.79 9.06 -10.85
N GLU A 92 -8.04 8.65 -10.61
CA GLU A 92 -9.05 9.52 -9.99
C GLU A 92 -8.72 9.86 -8.53
N ILE A 93 -8.21 8.90 -7.75
CA ILE A 93 -7.78 9.15 -6.38
C ILE A 93 -6.55 10.06 -6.39
N ALA A 94 -5.62 9.85 -7.32
CA ALA A 94 -4.43 10.69 -7.45
C ALA A 94 -4.77 12.14 -7.84
N ARG A 95 -5.76 12.32 -8.72
CA ARG A 95 -6.30 13.63 -9.09
C ARG A 95 -6.86 14.34 -7.86
N ILE A 96 -7.73 13.67 -7.09
CA ILE A 96 -8.29 14.22 -5.85
C ILE A 96 -7.17 14.55 -4.85
N TYR A 97 -6.18 13.67 -4.67
CA TYR A 97 -5.03 13.91 -3.79
C TYR A 97 -4.23 15.16 -4.16
N LYS A 98 -4.09 15.44 -5.46
CA LYS A 98 -3.41 16.62 -6.01
C LYS A 98 -4.25 17.90 -5.93
N THR A 99 -5.55 17.83 -6.19
CA THR A 99 -6.41 19.03 -6.30
C THR A 99 -7.15 19.39 -5.02
N ASP A 100 -7.41 18.42 -4.15
CA ASP A 100 -8.26 18.58 -2.95
C ASP A 100 -7.82 17.59 -1.85
N ARG A 101 -6.75 17.98 -1.13
CA ARG A 101 -6.16 17.15 -0.08
C ARG A 101 -7.12 16.88 1.08
N GLU A 102 -7.96 17.84 1.42
CA GLU A 102 -8.96 17.72 2.48
C GLU A 102 -10.01 16.65 2.14
N LYS A 103 -10.54 16.69 0.90
CA LYS A 103 -11.47 15.66 0.44
C LYS A 103 -10.82 14.28 0.38
N TYR A 104 -9.58 14.18 -0.09
CA TYR A 104 -8.84 12.91 -0.05
C TYR A 104 -8.74 12.38 1.40
N ASN A 105 -8.29 13.21 2.33
CA ASN A 105 -8.12 12.83 3.73
C ASN A 105 -9.45 12.39 4.36
N ARG A 106 -10.54 13.11 4.09
CA ARG A 106 -11.87 12.75 4.58
C ARG A 106 -12.31 11.38 4.08
N ILE A 107 -12.23 11.12 2.76
CA ILE A 107 -12.66 9.84 2.17
C ILE A 107 -11.77 8.69 2.65
N ALA A 108 -10.45 8.90 2.73
CA ALA A 108 -9.51 7.90 3.22
C ALA A 108 -9.78 7.52 4.69
N ARG A 109 -10.13 8.50 5.55
CA ARG A 109 -10.57 8.23 6.93
C ARG A 109 -11.90 7.46 6.99
N GLU A 110 -12.88 7.84 6.17
CA GLU A 110 -14.16 7.13 6.06
C GLU A 110 -13.96 5.66 5.64
N TRP A 111 -13.06 5.41 4.69
CA TRP A 111 -12.71 4.05 4.28
C TRP A 111 -11.97 3.28 5.37
N THR A 112 -11.05 3.93 6.08
CA THR A 112 -10.35 3.33 7.21
C THR A 112 -11.34 2.91 8.29
N GLN A 113 -12.29 3.78 8.65
CA GLN A 113 -13.37 3.47 9.58
C GLN A 113 -14.24 2.30 9.13
N LYS A 114 -14.56 2.24 7.84
CA LYS A 114 -15.51 1.24 7.32
C LYS A 114 -14.91 -0.14 7.10
N TYR A 115 -13.63 -0.22 6.72
CA TYR A 115 -13.04 -1.45 6.22
C TYR A 115 -11.82 -1.93 7.02
N ALA A 116 -11.23 -1.09 7.87
CA ALA A 116 -9.98 -1.39 8.55
C ALA A 116 -10.03 -1.22 10.08
N MET A 117 -11.17 -0.81 10.66
CA MET A 117 -11.37 -0.76 12.12
C MET A 117 -12.33 -1.84 12.60
#